data_AF-A0A2J6SF04-F1
#
_entry.id   AF-A0A2J6SF04-F1
#
_cell.length_a   1.000
_cell.length_b   1.000
_cell.length_c   1.000
_cell.angle_alpha   90.00
_cell.angle_beta   90.00
_cell.angle_gamma   90.00
#
_symmetry.space_group_name_H-M   'P 1'
#
loop_
_entity.id
_entity.type
_entity.pdbx_description
1 polymer ?
#
loop_
_entity_poly.entity_id
_entity_poly.type
_entity_poly.pdbx_seq_one_letter_code
_entity_poly.pdbx_strand_id
1 'polypeptide(L)'
;MLPIQMQLSVELTNAFGAVAAALPWKKILDLGRDLRKSGSDIVVEEDLANVFGRGKIVHALENRFKHSINDTKIVPLHPTCSISLQSGPGPTVTRAMRGQDRRYMSTVIQLSFLGAVCNRTELATALTECMSQRLTCGIQDSSRPGFEDIAGVLEACSSQTSNFDW
;
A
#
# COMPACT_ATOMS: atom_id res chain seq x y z
N MET A 1 -7.58 50.76 17.25
CA MET A 1 -7.16 49.59 18.06
C MET A 1 -8.09 48.45 17.70
N LEU A 2 -7.62 47.48 16.93
CA LEU A 2 -8.40 46.29 16.60
C LEU A 2 -8.48 45.39 17.85
N PRO A 3 -9.62 44.76 18.14
CA PRO A 3 -9.76 43.88 19.30
C PRO A 3 -8.80 42.69 19.18
N ILE A 4 -8.13 42.36 20.29
CA ILE A 4 -7.07 41.35 20.42
C ILE A 4 -7.47 39.98 19.85
N GLN A 5 -8.77 39.65 19.84
CA GLN A 5 -9.31 38.42 19.26
C GLN A 5 -9.17 38.34 17.73
N MET A 6 -9.20 39.47 17.00
CA MET A 6 -8.98 39.46 15.55
C MET A 6 -7.49 39.41 15.19
N GLN A 7 -6.61 39.87 16.08
CA GLN A 7 -5.17 39.85 15.85
C GLN A 7 -4.61 38.42 15.92
N LEU A 8 -5.11 37.61 16.86
CA LEU A 8 -4.78 36.17 16.96
C LEU A 8 -5.29 35.37 15.75
N SER A 9 -6.50 35.66 15.24
CA SER A 9 -7.05 34.98 14.06
C SER A 9 -6.27 35.29 12.78
N VAL A 10 -5.75 36.51 12.62
CA VAL A 10 -4.94 36.88 11.44
C VAL A 10 -3.53 36.27 11.52
N GLU A 11 -2.92 36.24 12.70
CA GLU A 11 -1.61 35.59 12.90
C GLU A 11 -1.67 34.06 12.75
N LEU A 12 -2.75 33.41 13.21
CA LEU A 12 -2.99 31.99 12.94
C LEU A 12 -3.22 31.74 11.44
N THR A 13 -3.92 32.62 10.74
CA THR A 13 -4.13 32.48 9.29
C THR A 13 -2.84 32.64 8.50
N ASN A 14 -1.89 33.47 8.97
CA ASN A 14 -0.56 33.59 8.36
C ASN A 14 0.35 32.40 8.72
N ALA A 15 0.28 31.89 9.95
CA ALA A 15 1.04 30.73 10.39
C ALA A 15 0.55 29.41 9.75
N PHE A 16 -0.75 29.26 9.51
CA PHE A 16 -1.35 28.08 8.88
C PHE A 16 -1.53 28.23 7.36
N GLY A 17 -1.69 29.44 6.84
CA GLY A 17 -1.85 29.72 5.40
C GLY A 17 -0.57 29.49 4.59
N ALA A 18 0.60 29.74 5.18
CA ALA A 18 1.90 29.45 4.55
C ALA A 18 2.30 27.96 4.65
N VAL A 19 1.81 27.22 5.65
CA VAL A 19 2.14 25.79 5.85
C VAL A 19 1.15 24.86 5.14
N ALA A 20 -0.07 25.31 4.87
CA ALA A 20 -1.05 24.55 4.09
C ALA A 20 -0.68 24.44 2.59
N ALA A 21 0.18 25.32 2.08
CA ALA A 21 0.58 25.35 0.68
C ALA A 21 1.66 24.31 0.28
N ALA A 22 2.23 23.58 1.24
CA ALA A 22 3.31 22.62 0.99
C ALA A 22 3.06 21.21 1.56
N LEU A 23 1.82 20.88 1.94
CA LEU A 23 1.50 19.52 2.37
C LEU A 23 1.17 18.63 1.15
N PRO A 24 1.73 17.41 1.07
CA PRO A 24 1.55 16.50 -0.06
C PRO A 24 0.15 15.84 -0.07
N TRP A 25 -0.89 16.53 0.42
CA TRP A 25 -2.26 16.02 0.48
C TRP A 25 -2.76 15.56 -0.88
N LYS A 26 -2.44 16.31 -1.94
CA LYS A 26 -2.79 15.91 -3.31
C LYS A 26 -2.12 14.58 -3.70
N LYS A 27 -0.84 14.38 -3.36
CA LYS A 27 -0.13 13.12 -3.63
C LYS A 27 -0.68 11.95 -2.81
N ILE A 28 -1.09 12.18 -1.57
CA ILE A 28 -1.70 11.16 -0.71
C ILE A 28 -3.11 10.80 -1.24
N LEU A 29 -3.89 11.79 -1.65
CA LEU A 29 -5.22 11.58 -2.25
C LEU A 29 -5.13 10.87 -3.61
N ASP A 30 -4.18 11.28 -4.46
CA ASP A 30 -3.95 10.64 -5.75
C ASP A 30 -3.46 9.19 -5.55
N LEU A 31 -2.54 8.95 -4.60
CA LEU A 31 -2.12 7.60 -4.20
C LEU A 31 -3.29 6.77 -3.69
N GLY A 32 -4.12 7.31 -2.80
CA GLY A 32 -5.30 6.61 -2.29
C GLY A 32 -6.30 6.26 -3.39
N ARG A 33 -6.48 7.15 -4.38
CA ARG A 33 -7.31 6.88 -5.56
C ARG A 33 -6.72 5.79 -6.44
N ASP A 34 -5.41 5.81 -6.66
CA ASP A 34 -4.73 4.82 -7.50
C ASP A 34 -4.71 3.44 -6.83
N LEU A 35 -4.51 3.39 -5.52
CA LEU A 35 -4.66 2.16 -4.71
C LEU A 35 -6.07 1.61 -4.83
N ARG A 36 -7.09 2.44 -4.60
CA ARG A 36 -8.50 2.02 -4.71
C ARG A 36 -8.85 1.51 -6.09
N LYS A 37 -8.30 2.10 -7.16
CA LYS A 37 -8.46 1.60 -8.53
C LYS A 37 -7.81 0.24 -8.75
N SER A 38 -6.70 -0.05 -8.07
CA SER A 38 -6.04 -1.36 -8.09
C SER A 38 -6.73 -2.41 -7.20
N GLY A 39 -7.79 -2.03 -6.48
CA GLY A 39 -8.48 -2.90 -5.52
C GLY A 39 -7.84 -2.93 -4.13
N SER A 40 -6.78 -2.15 -3.89
CA SER A 40 -6.09 -2.04 -2.60
C SER A 40 -6.58 -0.81 -1.82
N ASP A 41 -6.50 -0.86 -0.49
CA ASP A 41 -6.85 0.26 0.40
C ASP A 41 -5.61 0.75 1.18
N ILE A 42 -5.42 2.07 1.22
CA ILE A 42 -4.26 2.70 1.87
C ILE A 42 -4.18 2.42 3.38
N VAL A 43 -5.32 2.32 4.06
CA VAL A 43 -5.43 2.05 5.49
C VAL A 43 -5.10 0.59 5.74
N VAL A 44 -5.65 -0.32 4.94
CA VAL A 44 -5.41 -1.76 5.10
C VAL A 44 -3.96 -2.12 4.76
N GLU A 45 -3.35 -1.46 3.77
CA GLU A 45 -1.91 -1.59 3.53
C GLU A 45 -1.06 -1.14 4.73
N GLU A 46 -1.45 -0.05 5.42
CA GLU A 46 -0.76 0.39 6.63
C GLU A 46 -0.89 -0.62 7.77
N ASP A 47 -2.11 -1.14 7.98
CA ASP A 47 -2.39 -2.12 9.02
C ASP A 47 -1.62 -3.42 8.80
N LEU A 48 -1.57 -3.89 7.56
CA LEU A 48 -0.75 -5.05 7.18
C LEU A 48 0.75 -4.73 7.30
N ALA A 49 1.19 -3.51 6.99
CA ALA A 49 2.57 -3.08 7.19
C ALA A 49 2.97 -3.03 8.67
N ASN A 50 2.03 -2.73 9.57
CA ASN A 50 2.26 -2.80 11.01
C ASN A 50 2.45 -4.23 11.52
N VAL A 51 1.99 -5.23 10.79
CA VAL A 51 2.18 -6.66 11.12
C VAL A 51 3.39 -7.23 10.39
N PHE A 52 3.36 -7.28 9.07
CA PHE A 52 4.36 -7.93 8.23
C PHE A 52 5.64 -7.09 8.08
N GLY A 53 5.54 -5.77 8.17
CA GLY A 53 6.70 -4.87 8.07
C GLY A 53 7.72 -5.05 9.19
N ARG A 54 7.38 -5.76 10.27
CA ARG A 54 8.30 -6.14 11.35
C ARG A 54 9.29 -7.24 10.93
N GLY A 55 8.95 -8.02 9.90
CA GLY A 55 9.78 -9.08 9.36
C GLY A 55 11.03 -8.53 8.68
N LYS A 56 12.20 -9.09 9.00
CA LYS A 56 13.46 -8.76 8.32
C LYS A 56 13.61 -9.61 7.07
N ILE A 57 13.66 -8.95 5.91
CA ILE A 57 13.95 -9.62 4.64
C ILE A 57 15.45 -9.62 4.40
N VAL A 58 15.98 -10.76 3.96
CA VAL A 58 17.38 -10.89 3.56
C VAL A 58 17.65 -9.95 2.39
N HIS A 59 18.69 -9.12 2.50
CA HIS A 59 19.01 -8.10 1.48
C HIS A 59 19.17 -8.66 0.07
N ALA A 60 19.74 -9.86 -0.08
CA ALA A 60 19.87 -10.53 -1.37
C ALA A 60 18.50 -10.83 -2.00
N LEU A 61 17.53 -11.31 -1.20
CA LEU A 61 16.18 -11.57 -1.66
C LEU A 61 15.47 -10.27 -2.05
N GLU A 62 15.55 -9.24 -1.20
CA GLU A 62 14.94 -7.94 -1.47
C GLU A 62 15.47 -7.32 -2.77
N ASN A 63 16.79 -7.38 -3.01
CA ASN A 63 17.40 -6.86 -4.23
C ASN A 63 16.99 -7.65 -5.47
N ARG A 64 16.96 -9.00 -5.39
CA ARG A 64 16.50 -9.86 -6.48
C ARG A 64 15.03 -9.57 -6.82
N PHE A 65 14.21 -9.45 -5.77
CA PHE A 65 12.78 -9.15 -5.89
C PHE A 65 12.55 -7.82 -6.59
N LYS A 66 13.18 -6.74 -6.10
CA LYS A 66 13.12 -5.42 -6.72
C LYS A 66 13.56 -5.42 -8.17
N HIS A 67 14.63 -6.14 -8.50
CA HIS A 67 15.15 -6.20 -9.87
C HIS A 67 14.16 -6.88 -10.83
N SER A 68 13.55 -7.99 -10.40
CA SER A 68 12.63 -8.78 -11.22
C SER A 68 11.28 -8.11 -11.46
N ILE A 69 10.75 -7.37 -10.48
CA ILE A 69 9.43 -6.71 -10.61
C ILE A 69 9.50 -5.33 -11.26
N ASN A 70 10.69 -4.75 -11.46
CA ASN A 70 10.82 -3.39 -11.99
C ASN A 70 10.49 -3.30 -13.49
N ASP A 71 10.45 -4.43 -14.19
CA ASP A 71 10.14 -4.47 -15.61
C ASP A 71 8.64 -4.34 -15.85
N THR A 72 8.24 -3.25 -16.48
CA THR A 72 6.88 -3.07 -16.99
C THR A 72 6.78 -3.61 -18.41
N LYS A 73 5.91 -4.60 -18.60
CA LYS A 73 5.60 -5.20 -19.91
C LYS A 73 4.19 -4.81 -20.31
N ILE A 74 4.05 -4.20 -21.48
CA ILE A 74 2.74 -3.92 -22.09
C ILE A 74 2.64 -4.82 -23.31
N VAL A 75 1.69 -5.76 -23.28
CA VAL A 75 1.46 -6.73 -24.34
C VAL A 75 0.05 -6.50 -24.92
N PRO A 76 -0.10 -6.09 -26.18
CA PRO A 76 -1.41 -5.97 -26.79
C PRO A 76 -2.08 -7.34 -26.91
N LEU A 77 -3.37 -7.44 -26.58
CA LEU A 77 -4.12 -8.71 -26.70
C LEU A 77 -4.27 -9.15 -28.16
N HIS A 78 -4.41 -8.18 -29.06
CA HIS A 78 -4.48 -8.40 -30.49
C HIS A 78 -3.96 -7.16 -31.23
N PRO A 79 -3.26 -7.28 -32.37
CA PRO A 79 -2.67 -6.14 -33.09
C PRO A 79 -3.65 -5.03 -33.50
N THR A 80 -4.94 -5.36 -33.63
CA THR A 80 -6.00 -4.41 -34.00
C THR A 80 -6.86 -3.95 -32.83
N CYS A 81 -6.59 -4.43 -31.62
CA CYS A 81 -7.37 -4.13 -30.42
C CYS A 81 -6.67 -3.05 -29.59
N SER A 82 -7.44 -2.12 -29.04
CA SER A 82 -6.94 -1.10 -28.11
C SER A 82 -6.66 -1.63 -26.70
N ILE A 83 -7.03 -2.88 -26.41
CA ILE A 83 -6.85 -3.49 -25.09
C ILE A 83 -5.45 -4.11 -25.01
N SER A 84 -4.71 -3.73 -23.98
CA SER A 84 -3.37 -4.26 -23.69
C SER A 84 -3.31 -4.80 -22.25
N LEU A 85 -2.52 -5.85 -22.07
CA LEU A 85 -2.18 -6.40 -20.78
C LEU A 85 -0.93 -5.69 -20.28
N GLN A 86 -1.07 -4.98 -19.18
CA GLN A 86 0.06 -4.41 -18.46
C GLN A 86 0.44 -5.34 -17.30
N SER A 87 1.69 -5.81 -17.32
CA SER A 87 2.33 -6.47 -16.18
C SER A 87 3.46 -5.59 -15.68
N GLY A 88 3.62 -5.47 -14.36
CA GLY A 88 4.65 -4.64 -13.75
C GLY A 88 4.22 -4.10 -12.39
N PRO A 89 5.06 -3.22 -11.81
CA PRO A 89 4.82 -2.67 -10.48
C PRO A 89 3.62 -1.71 -10.55
N GLY A 90 2.52 -2.09 -9.92
CA GLY A 90 1.36 -1.21 -9.77
C GLY A 90 1.52 -0.24 -8.58
N PRO A 91 0.45 0.44 -8.16
CA PRO A 91 0.51 1.48 -7.13
C PRO A 91 1.05 0.99 -5.79
N THR A 92 0.67 -0.22 -5.35
CA THR A 92 1.12 -0.85 -4.10
C THR A 92 2.63 -1.12 -4.11
N VAL A 93 3.13 -1.78 -5.16
CA VAL A 93 4.57 -2.07 -5.32
C VAL A 93 5.36 -0.79 -5.54
N THR A 94 4.84 0.14 -6.34
CA THR A 94 5.48 1.44 -6.61
C THR A 94 5.63 2.26 -5.33
N ARG A 95 4.62 2.27 -4.45
CA ARG A 95 4.71 2.88 -3.12
C ARG A 95 5.83 2.24 -2.30
N ALA A 96 5.87 0.91 -2.26
CA ALA A 96 6.90 0.16 -1.53
C ALA A 96 8.33 0.37 -2.08
N MET A 97 8.48 0.61 -3.39
CA MET A 97 9.76 0.90 -4.03
C MET A 97 10.24 2.34 -3.81
N ARG A 98 9.31 3.30 -3.80
CA ARG A 98 9.62 4.74 -3.63
C ARG A 98 9.76 5.16 -2.17
N GLY A 99 9.09 4.44 -1.26
CA GLY A 99 9.10 4.74 0.16
C GLY A 99 10.49 4.52 0.78
N GLN A 100 10.93 5.48 1.61
CA GLN A 100 12.05 5.25 2.51
C GLN A 100 11.71 4.19 3.58
N ASP A 101 10.41 3.95 3.80
CA ASP A 101 9.91 2.97 4.75
C ASP A 101 10.00 1.55 4.19
N ARG A 102 10.97 0.77 4.71
CA ARG A 102 11.18 -0.63 4.35
C ARG A 102 10.02 -1.55 4.76
N ARG A 103 9.13 -1.12 5.67
CA ARG A 103 8.01 -1.93 6.15
C ARG A 103 7.07 -2.34 5.01
N TYR A 104 6.81 -1.44 4.08
CA TYR A 104 5.95 -1.75 2.92
C TYR A 104 6.58 -2.77 2.00
N MET A 105 7.88 -2.64 1.70
CA MET A 105 8.58 -3.63 0.86
C MET A 105 8.60 -5.00 1.52
N SER A 106 8.87 -5.07 2.82
CA SER A 106 8.82 -6.31 3.58
C SER A 106 7.43 -6.96 3.53
N THR A 107 6.39 -6.14 3.64
CA THR A 107 4.99 -6.58 3.57
C THR A 107 4.63 -7.12 2.18
N VAL A 108 4.96 -6.38 1.12
CA VAL A 108 4.73 -6.82 -0.26
C VAL A 108 5.43 -8.15 -0.54
N ILE A 109 6.69 -8.30 -0.13
CA ILE A 109 7.46 -9.54 -0.32
C ILE A 109 6.80 -10.72 0.42
N GLN A 110 6.41 -10.53 1.68
CA GLN A 110 5.79 -11.61 2.46
C GLN A 110 4.40 -11.97 1.93
N LEU A 111 3.56 -10.98 1.62
CA LEU A 111 2.21 -11.23 1.11
C LEU A 111 2.21 -11.83 -0.30
N SER A 112 3.15 -11.43 -1.17
CA SER A 112 3.29 -12.04 -2.49
C SER A 112 3.79 -13.48 -2.40
N PHE A 113 4.74 -13.79 -1.51
CA PHE A 113 5.14 -15.17 -1.23
C PHE A 113 3.97 -16.01 -0.70
N LEU A 114 3.28 -15.51 0.34
CA LEU A 114 2.13 -16.21 0.92
C LEU A 114 1.01 -16.41 -0.11
N GLY A 115 0.77 -15.43 -0.97
CA GLY A 115 -0.19 -15.53 -2.07
C GLY A 115 0.22 -16.48 -3.19
N ALA A 116 1.52 -16.77 -3.34
CA ALA A 116 2.02 -17.75 -4.29
C ALA A 116 1.88 -19.19 -3.77
N VAL A 117 1.96 -19.38 -2.45
CA VAL A 117 1.89 -20.71 -1.80
C VAL A 117 0.48 -21.09 -1.36
N CYS A 118 -0.30 -20.12 -0.89
CA CYS A 118 -1.63 -20.36 -0.31
C CYS A 118 -2.75 -19.92 -1.24
N ASN A 119 -3.93 -20.54 -1.10
CA ASN A 119 -5.13 -20.05 -1.76
C ASN A 119 -5.50 -18.65 -1.22
N ARG A 120 -5.77 -17.70 -2.12
CA ARG A 120 -6.07 -16.30 -1.75
C ARG A 120 -7.27 -16.18 -0.80
N THR A 121 -8.32 -16.95 -1.00
CA THR A 121 -9.52 -16.91 -0.15
C THR A 121 -9.20 -17.40 1.26
N GLU A 122 -8.52 -18.54 1.38
CA GLU A 122 -8.12 -19.09 2.68
C GLU A 122 -7.15 -18.16 3.41
N LEU A 123 -6.17 -17.60 2.69
CA LEU A 123 -5.23 -16.64 3.23
C LEU A 123 -5.93 -15.36 3.71
N ALA A 124 -6.85 -14.81 2.92
CA ALA A 124 -7.62 -13.63 3.31
C ALA A 124 -8.46 -13.90 4.57
N THR A 125 -9.15 -15.05 4.63
CA THR A 125 -9.93 -15.44 5.82
C THR A 125 -9.05 -15.56 7.07
N ALA A 126 -7.91 -16.26 6.95
CA ALA A 126 -6.97 -16.42 8.05
C ALA A 126 -6.41 -15.07 8.53
N LEU A 127 -6.08 -14.16 7.60
CA LEU A 127 -5.61 -12.82 7.95
C LEU A 127 -6.70 -11.97 8.60
N THR A 128 -7.95 -12.03 8.13
CA THR A 128 -9.08 -11.34 8.76
C THR A 128 -9.28 -11.81 10.20
N GLU A 129 -9.20 -13.12 10.43
CA GLU A 129 -9.31 -13.70 11.76
C GLU A 129 -8.15 -13.26 12.66
N CYS A 130 -6.90 -13.38 12.18
CA CYS A 130 -5.71 -12.93 12.90
C CYS A 130 -5.78 -11.45 13.27
N MET A 131 -6.19 -10.57 12.35
CA MET A 131 -6.34 -9.14 12.63
C MET A 131 -7.43 -8.88 13.66
N SER A 132 -8.56 -9.59 13.56
CA SER A 132 -9.64 -9.53 14.57
C SER A 132 -9.16 -9.97 15.95
N GLN A 133 -8.39 -11.06 16.02
CA GLN A 133 -7.83 -11.56 17.28
C GLN A 133 -6.85 -10.55 17.90
N ARG A 134 -5.98 -9.92 17.10
CA ARG A 134 -5.07 -8.87 17.58
C ARG A 134 -5.81 -7.72 18.25
N LEU A 135 -6.96 -7.31 17.69
CA LEU A 135 -7.83 -6.31 18.29
C LEU A 135 -8.42 -6.79 19.62
N THR A 136 -8.90 -8.04 19.68
CA THR A 136 -9.44 -8.60 20.93
C THR A 136 -8.38 -8.73 22.04
N CYS A 137 -7.12 -8.97 21.67
CA CYS A 137 -6.00 -9.03 22.61
C CYS A 137 -5.47 -7.66 23.04
N GLY A 138 -6.03 -6.55 22.54
CA GLY A 138 -5.61 -5.19 22.91
C GLY A 138 -4.22 -4.82 22.40
N ILE A 139 -3.75 -5.42 21.31
CA ILE A 139 -2.46 -5.07 20.71
C ILE A 139 -2.56 -3.66 20.13
N GLN A 140 -1.57 -2.81 20.40
CA GLN A 140 -1.51 -1.45 19.83
C GLN A 140 -1.43 -1.49 18.29
N ASP A 141 -1.99 -0.45 17.65
CA ASP A 141 -2.07 -0.31 16.19
C ASP A 141 -2.79 -1.49 15.50
N SER A 142 -3.76 -2.09 16.20
CA SER A 142 -4.63 -3.11 15.65
C SER A 142 -5.90 -2.51 15.07
N SER A 143 -6.30 -3.02 13.91
CA SER A 143 -7.55 -2.69 13.24
C SER A 143 -8.28 -3.97 12.85
N ARG A 144 -9.51 -3.83 12.37
CA ARG A 144 -10.33 -4.95 11.89
C ARG A 144 -10.71 -4.76 10.42
N PRO A 145 -9.77 -4.93 9.48
CA PRO A 145 -10.07 -4.84 8.06
C PRO A 145 -11.03 -5.96 7.66
N GLY A 146 -11.90 -5.68 6.68
CA GLY A 146 -12.81 -6.67 6.14
C GLY A 146 -12.07 -7.71 5.29
N PHE A 147 -12.75 -8.83 5.03
CA PHE A 147 -12.24 -9.86 4.12
C PHE A 147 -11.92 -9.31 2.73
N GLU A 148 -12.85 -8.53 2.15
CA GLU A 148 -12.69 -7.95 0.81
C GLU A 148 -11.51 -6.98 0.74
N ASP A 149 -11.28 -6.21 1.81
CA ASP A 149 -10.17 -5.26 1.83
C ASP A 149 -8.81 -5.98 1.84
N ILE A 150 -8.69 -7.04 2.64
CA ILE A 150 -7.48 -7.88 2.67
C ILE A 150 -7.31 -8.62 1.34
N ALA A 151 -8.38 -9.20 0.79
CA ALA A 151 -8.36 -9.90 -0.49
C ALA A 151 -7.89 -8.97 -1.62
N GLY A 152 -8.33 -7.71 -1.60
CA GLY A 152 -7.88 -6.68 -2.53
C GLY A 152 -6.38 -6.37 -2.43
N VAL A 153 -5.83 -6.26 -1.22
CA VAL A 153 -4.38 -6.09 -1.02
C VAL A 153 -3.59 -7.32 -1.50
N LEU A 154 -4.09 -8.54 -1.23
CA LEU A 154 -3.46 -9.78 -1.68
C LEU A 154 -3.47 -9.89 -3.22
N GLU A 155 -4.59 -9.53 -3.86
CA GLU A 155 -4.71 -9.46 -5.32
C GLU A 155 -3.76 -8.43 -5.92
N ALA A 156 -3.66 -7.25 -5.31
CA ALA A 156 -2.69 -6.23 -5.72
C ALA A 156 -1.25 -6.71 -5.59
N CYS A 157 -0.89 -7.36 -4.47
CA CYS A 157 0.45 -7.92 -4.28
C CYS A 157 0.75 -9.01 -5.31
N SER A 158 -0.15 -9.96 -5.52
CA SER A 158 0.03 -11.08 -6.47
C SER A 158 0.15 -10.58 -7.91
N SER A 159 -0.77 -9.73 -8.36
CA SER A 159 -0.79 -9.22 -9.74
C SER A 159 0.43 -8.34 -10.07
N GLN A 160 0.79 -7.43 -9.17
CA GLN A 160 1.87 -6.46 -9.39
C GLN A 160 3.27 -7.05 -9.19
N THR A 161 3.37 -8.26 -8.63
CA THR A 161 4.63 -8.98 -8.42
C THR A 161 4.71 -10.27 -9.24
N SER A 162 3.78 -10.48 -10.16
CA SER A 162 3.65 -11.69 -10.99
C SER A 162 4.89 -12.02 -11.85
N ASN A 163 5.78 -11.06 -12.09
CA ASN A 163 7.05 -11.29 -12.80
C ASN A 163 8.13 -11.96 -11.93
N PHE A 164 7.91 -12.05 -10.61
CA PHE A 164 8.82 -12.74 -9.70
C PHE A 164 8.44 -14.22 -9.58
N ASP A 165 9.40 -15.08 -9.86
CA ASP A 165 9.27 -16.53 -9.74
C ASP A 165 9.61 -16.97 -8.31
N TRP A 166 8.59 -17.41 -7.57
CA TRP A 166 8.64 -17.72 -6.13
C TRP A 166 9.21 -19.10 -5.83
#